data_AF-A0A7C5XW14-F1
#
_entry.id   AF-A0A7C5XW14-F1
#
_cell.length_a   1.000
_cell.length_b   1.000
_cell.length_c   1.000
_cell.angle_alpha   90.00
_cell.angle_beta   90.00
_cell.angle_gamma   90.00
#
_symmetry.space_group_name_H-M   'P 1'
#
loop_
_entity.id
_entity.type
_entity.pdbx_description
1 polymer ?
#
loop_
_entity_poly.entity_id
_entity_poly.type
_entity_poly.pdbx_seq_one_letter_code
_entity_poly.pdbx_strand_id
1 'polypeptide(L)'
;MTDDISVGADSHRIASTTQWQYAYDPLGARSQAVSPSTGEQLDYEHDWASRLLEVANAEGPVAGFRYDPLGRRVVETRAGVTTYRVPFGDQVVDTYVEDVNGDLKLRKRLYWG
;
A
#
# COMPACT_ATOMS: atom_id res chain seq x y z
N MET A 1 -41.45 -7.52 44.32
CA MET A 1 -41.28 -6.86 45.63
C MET A 1 -39.95 -7.37 46.15
N THR A 2 -38.82 -6.69 45.99
CA THR A 2 -38.53 -5.24 45.87
C THR A 2 -37.23 -5.12 45.04
N ASP A 3 -37.24 -4.44 43.88
CA ASP A 3 -36.56 -3.14 43.58
C ASP A 3 -35.03 -3.27 43.42
N ASP A 4 -34.52 -3.26 42.18
CA ASP A 4 -34.01 -2.08 41.43
C ASP A 4 -32.77 -1.41 42.07
N ILE A 5 -31.62 -1.58 41.41
CA ILE A 5 -30.62 -0.52 41.32
C ILE A 5 -30.33 -0.35 39.83
N SER A 6 -31.05 0.58 39.22
CA SER A 6 -30.70 1.20 37.96
C SER A 6 -29.37 1.94 38.09
N VAL A 7 -28.30 1.41 37.48
CA VAL A 7 -27.16 2.24 37.03
C VAL A 7 -27.41 2.64 35.58
N GLY A 8 -27.41 3.95 35.36
CA GLY A 8 -27.95 4.62 34.19
C GLY A 8 -27.27 4.25 32.88
N ALA A 9 -28.02 4.50 31.82
CA ALA A 9 -27.63 4.34 30.44
C ALA A 9 -26.41 5.19 30.06
N ASP A 10 -25.36 4.52 29.59
CA ASP A 10 -24.65 4.95 28.40
C ASP A 10 -24.48 3.74 27.47
N SER A 11 -25.30 3.81 26.43
CA SER A 11 -25.39 2.87 25.33
C SER A 11 -24.07 2.82 24.55
N HIS A 12 -23.75 1.64 24.02
CA HIS A 12 -23.01 1.49 22.75
C HIS A 12 -21.59 2.05 22.69
N ARG A 13 -20.59 1.29 23.17
CA ARG A 13 -19.31 1.13 22.45
C ARG A 13 -18.67 -0.23 22.78
N ILE A 14 -19.15 -1.32 22.17
CA ILE A 14 -18.17 -2.33 21.76
C ILE A 14 -17.32 -1.57 20.74
N ALA A 15 -16.16 -1.08 21.17
CA ALA A 15 -15.20 -0.50 20.24
C ALA A 15 -14.80 -1.65 19.32
N SER A 16 -15.52 -1.81 18.22
CA SER A 16 -14.99 -2.49 17.05
C SER A 16 -13.70 -1.75 16.76
N THR A 17 -12.57 -2.35 17.10
CA THR A 17 -11.27 -1.80 16.76
C THR A 17 -11.28 -1.60 15.26
N THR A 18 -11.48 -0.35 14.83
CA THR A 18 -11.59 0.05 13.41
C THR A 18 -10.20 0.09 12.75
N GLN A 19 -9.19 -0.42 13.45
CA GLN A 19 -7.83 -0.49 12.96
C GLN A 19 -7.65 -1.79 12.18
N TRP A 20 -6.92 -1.68 11.09
CA TRP A 20 -6.48 -2.82 10.30
C TRP A 20 -5.71 -3.82 11.18
N GLN A 21 -5.99 -5.10 10.99
CA GLN A 21 -5.21 -6.21 11.55
C GLN A 21 -4.11 -6.57 10.55
N TYR A 22 -2.91 -6.90 11.04
CA TYR A 22 -1.77 -7.20 10.20
C TYR A 22 -1.18 -8.57 10.53
N ALA A 23 -0.83 -9.33 9.50
CA ALA A 23 0.01 -10.52 9.62
C ALA A 23 1.40 -10.23 9.03
N TYR A 24 2.39 -10.94 9.55
CA TYR A 24 3.78 -10.82 9.15
C TYR A 24 4.34 -12.19 8.78
N ASP A 25 5.25 -12.22 7.82
CA ASP A 25 6.02 -13.40 7.46
C ASP A 25 7.10 -13.70 8.51
N PRO A 26 7.81 -14.85 8.42
CA PRO A 26 8.87 -15.20 9.37
C PRO A 26 10.07 -14.22 9.37
N LEU A 27 10.22 -13.39 8.34
CA LEU A 27 11.26 -12.36 8.25
C LEU A 27 10.79 -11.02 8.86
N GLY A 28 9.55 -10.95 9.34
CA GLY A 28 8.95 -9.75 9.93
C GLY A 28 8.44 -8.75 8.90
N ALA A 29 8.41 -9.10 7.61
CA ALA A 29 7.75 -8.28 6.59
C ALA A 29 6.24 -8.52 6.65
N ARG A 30 5.45 -7.47 6.43
CA ARG A 30 3.99 -7.58 6.44
C ARG A 30 3.56 -8.50 5.30
N SER A 31 2.80 -9.54 5.57
CA SER A 31 2.28 -10.46 4.55
C SER A 31 0.81 -10.20 4.23
N GLN A 32 0.04 -9.69 5.21
CA GLN A 32 -1.40 -9.47 5.06
C GLN A 32 -1.88 -8.28 5.89
N ALA A 33 -2.95 -7.63 5.43
CA ALA A 33 -3.75 -6.70 6.22
C ALA A 33 -5.25 -7.00 6.04
N VAL A 34 -6.02 -6.99 7.13
CA VAL A 34 -7.46 -7.20 7.11
C VAL A 34 -8.18 -6.05 7.79
N SER A 35 -9.16 -5.45 7.13
CA SER A 35 -10.03 -4.42 7.68
C SER A 35 -11.18 -5.08 8.45
N PRO A 36 -11.28 -4.93 9.79
CA PRO A 36 -12.35 -5.55 10.56
C PRO A 36 -13.74 -4.95 10.30
N SER A 37 -13.79 -3.73 9.75
CA SER A 37 -15.04 -3.01 9.47
C SER A 37 -15.63 -3.35 8.11
N THR A 38 -14.78 -3.62 7.10
CA THR A 38 -15.22 -3.91 5.72
C THR A 38 -14.99 -5.37 5.31
N GLY A 39 -14.16 -6.12 6.05
CA GLY A 39 -13.69 -7.45 5.66
C GLY A 39 -12.67 -7.43 4.52
N GLU A 40 -12.23 -6.25 4.07
CA GLU A 40 -11.23 -6.12 3.00
C GLU A 40 -9.90 -6.74 3.43
N GLN A 41 -9.35 -7.61 2.58
CA GLN A 41 -8.04 -8.22 2.76
C GLN A 41 -7.08 -7.68 1.70
N LEU A 42 -5.88 -7.33 2.14
CA LEU A 42 -4.74 -7.01 1.29
C LEU A 42 -3.62 -8.00 1.55
N ASP A 43 -3.07 -8.58 0.48
CA ASP A 43 -1.90 -9.42 0.50
C ASP A 43 -0.69 -8.65 -0.02
N TYR A 44 0.47 -8.89 0.58
CA TYR A 44 1.69 -8.14 0.32
C TYR A 44 2.83 -9.09 -0.09
N GLU A 45 3.37 -8.88 -1.28
CA GLU A 45 4.52 -9.63 -1.77
C GLU A 45 5.80 -8.84 -1.60
N HIS A 46 6.85 -9.50 -1.11
CA HIS A 46 8.16 -8.91 -0.89
C HIS A 46 9.24 -9.69 -1.62
N ASP A 47 10.30 -9.01 -2.03
CA ASP A 47 11.51 -9.69 -2.48
C ASP A 47 12.39 -10.15 -1.31
N TRP A 48 13.48 -10.85 -1.64
CA TRP A 48 14.45 -11.36 -0.67
C TRP A 48 15.14 -10.28 0.18
N ALA A 49 15.08 -9.01 -0.23
CA ALA A 49 15.60 -7.87 0.50
C ALA A 49 14.51 -7.15 1.32
N SER A 50 13.36 -7.81 1.55
CA SER A 50 12.18 -7.28 2.24
C SER A 50 11.61 -6.00 1.61
N ARG A 51 11.76 -5.84 0.29
CA ARG A 51 11.19 -4.71 -0.44
C ARG A 51 9.84 -5.12 -1.04
N LEU A 52 8.81 -4.30 -0.82
CA LEU A 52 7.45 -4.55 -1.30
C LEU A 52 7.40 -4.55 -2.83
N LEU A 53 6.99 -5.65 -3.43
CA LEU A 53 6.81 -5.86 -4.87
C LEU A 53 5.37 -5.61 -5.30
N GLU A 54 4.39 -6.13 -4.57
CA GLU A 54 2.98 -6.06 -4.93
C GLU A 54 2.11 -5.91 -3.69
N VAL A 55 1.00 -5.18 -3.85
CA VAL A 55 -0.14 -5.20 -2.95
C VAL A 55 -1.34 -5.64 -3.78
N ALA A 56 -2.02 -6.69 -3.36
CA ALA A 56 -3.20 -7.22 -4.03
C ALA A 56 -4.39 -7.28 -3.06
N ASN A 57 -5.60 -7.07 -3.55
CA ASN A 57 -6.83 -7.40 -2.85
C ASN A 57 -7.47 -8.64 -3.50
N ALA A 58 -8.67 -9.02 -3.07
CA ALA A 58 -9.40 -10.16 -3.66
C ALA A 58 -9.74 -9.99 -5.16
N GLU A 59 -9.72 -8.77 -5.69
CA GLU A 59 -9.99 -8.46 -7.10
C GLU A 59 -8.72 -8.48 -7.96
N GLY A 60 -7.54 -8.43 -7.33
CA GLY A 60 -6.23 -8.49 -7.98
C GLY A 60 -5.25 -7.41 -7.50
N PRO A 61 -4.17 -7.15 -8.26
CA PRO A 61 -3.15 -6.18 -7.89
C PRO A 61 -3.70 -4.74 -7.81
N VAL A 62 -3.53 -4.08 -6.67
CA VAL A 62 -3.90 -2.67 -6.46
C VAL A 62 -2.69 -1.73 -6.51
N ALA A 63 -1.49 -2.26 -6.23
CA ALA A 63 -0.24 -1.56 -6.41
C ALA A 63 0.91 -2.51 -6.74
N GLY A 64 1.86 -2.06 -7.57
CA GLY A 64 3.06 -2.80 -7.92
C GLY A 64 4.31 -1.91 -7.91
N PHE A 65 5.47 -2.49 -7.60
CA PHE A 65 6.72 -1.76 -7.45
C PHE A 65 7.90 -2.55 -8.03
N ARG A 66 8.84 -1.84 -8.66
CA ARG A 66 10.13 -2.41 -9.10
C ARG A 66 11.28 -1.53 -8.65
N TYR A 67 12.39 -2.20 -8.32
CA TYR A 67 13.57 -1.55 -7.77
C TYR A 67 14.78 -1.80 -8.66
N ASP A 68 15.69 -0.84 -8.70
CA ASP A 68 17.01 -1.03 -9.32
C ASP A 68 17.99 -1.76 -8.37
N PRO A 69 19.21 -2.10 -8.82
CA PRO A 69 20.21 -2.75 -7.98
C PRO A 69 20.66 -1.93 -6.75
N LEU A 70 20.47 -0.61 -6.78
CA LEU A 70 20.78 0.27 -5.64
C LEU A 70 19.61 0.36 -4.65
N GLY A 71 18.50 -0.37 -4.88
CA GLY A 71 17.34 -0.36 -4.00
C GLY A 71 16.37 0.78 -4.23
N ARG A 72 16.54 1.56 -5.30
CA ARG A 72 15.66 2.69 -5.59
C ARG A 72 14.46 2.21 -6.37
N ARG A 73 13.27 2.68 -5.99
CA ARG A 73 12.03 2.39 -6.70
C ARG A 73 12.02 3.11 -8.05
N VAL A 74 12.09 2.35 -9.14
CA VAL A 74 12.13 2.85 -10.52
C VAL A 74 10.81 2.67 -11.26
N VAL A 75 9.95 1.75 -10.81
CA VAL A 75 8.58 1.59 -11.32
C VAL A 75 7.60 1.52 -10.17
N GLU A 76 6.45 2.16 -10.36
CA GLU A 76 5.33 2.14 -9.43
C GLU A 76 4.02 2.15 -10.22
N THR A 77 3.18 1.14 -10.03
CA THR A 77 1.83 1.08 -10.62
C THR A 77 0.82 1.21 -9.49
N ARG A 78 -0.16 2.11 -9.64
CA ARG A 78 -1.30 2.24 -8.71
C ARG A 78 -2.53 2.67 -9.47
N ALA A 79 -3.68 2.03 -9.18
CA ALA A 79 -4.95 2.34 -9.85
C ALA A 79 -4.81 2.39 -11.39
N GLY A 80 -4.03 1.46 -11.96
CA GLY A 80 -3.76 1.36 -13.41
C GLY A 80 -2.84 2.44 -13.99
N VAL A 81 -2.31 3.36 -13.18
CA VAL A 81 -1.33 4.36 -13.62
C VAL A 81 0.08 3.91 -13.25
N THR A 82 0.98 3.82 -14.23
CA THR A 82 2.37 3.42 -14.02
C THR A 82 3.32 4.60 -14.11
N THR A 83 4.09 4.84 -13.06
CA THR A 83 5.15 5.86 -13.01
C THR A 83 6.51 5.20 -13.15
N TYR A 84 7.26 5.62 -14.17
CA TYR A 84 8.64 5.22 -14.41
C TYR A 84 9.59 6.34 -14.00
N ARG A 85 10.65 6.01 -13.27
CA ARG A 85 11.67 6.96 -12.83
C ARG A 85 13.01 6.52 -13.41
N VAL A 86 13.71 7.45 -14.07
CA VAL A 86 15.03 7.21 -14.67
C VAL A 86 16.08 7.86 -13.78
N PRO A 87 16.78 7.08 -12.95
CA PRO A 87 17.84 7.61 -12.11
C PRO A 87 19.16 7.81 -12.88
N PHE A 88 19.92 8.81 -12.47
CA PHE A 88 21.30 9.05 -12.88
C PHE A 88 22.10 9.61 -11.70
N GLY A 89 23.15 8.91 -11.28
CA GLY A 89 23.79 9.19 -9.97
C GLY A 89 22.74 9.10 -8.87
N ASP A 90 22.69 10.08 -7.96
CA ASP A 90 21.69 10.14 -6.88
C ASP A 90 20.39 10.87 -7.27
N GLN A 91 20.27 11.31 -8.51
CA GLN A 91 19.13 12.10 -8.99
C GLN A 91 18.21 11.27 -9.89
N VAL A 92 16.96 11.71 -10.01
CA VAL A 92 16.03 11.24 -11.06
C VAL A 92 16.02 12.28 -12.17
N VAL A 93 16.54 11.90 -13.33
CA VAL A 93 16.65 12.80 -14.49
C VAL A 93 15.35 12.85 -15.28
N ASP A 94 14.63 11.73 -15.36
CA ASP A 94 13.31 11.69 -16.02
C ASP A 94 12.27 10.96 -15.18
N THR A 95 11.04 11.41 -15.28
CA THR A 95 9.87 10.68 -14.79
C THR A 95 8.84 10.62 -15.90
N TYR A 96 8.40 9.42 -16.23
CA TYR A 96 7.32 9.16 -17.17
C TYR A 96 6.10 8.64 -16.41
N VAL A 97 4.92 8.93 -16.91
CA VAL A 97 3.65 8.37 -16.42
C VAL A 97 2.90 7.79 -17.60
N GLU A 98 2.55 6.52 -17.48
CA GLU A 98 1.64 5.80 -18.36
C GLU A 98 0.28 5.75 -17.69
N ASP A 99 -0.75 6.25 -18.37
CA ASP A 99 -2.11 6.16 -17.87
C ASP A 99 -2.75 4.80 -18.20
N VAL A 100 -3.99 4.61 -17.76
CA VAL A 100 -4.74 3.35 -17.89
C VAL A 100 -4.96 2.91 -19.35
N ASN A 101 -4.80 3.81 -20.32
CA ASN A 101 -4.92 3.50 -21.75
C ASN A 101 -3.57 3.13 -22.39
N GLY A 102 -2.47 3.19 -21.64
CA GLY A 102 -1.12 2.98 -22.16
C GLY A 102 -0.45 4.24 -22.71
N ASP A 103 -1.02 5.44 -22.49
CA ASP A 103 -0.40 6.67 -22.98
C ASP A 103 0.75 7.10 -22.07
N LEU A 104 1.99 6.90 -22.54
CA LEU A 104 3.20 7.30 -21.84
C LEU A 104 3.53 8.79 -22.07
N LYS A 105 3.64 9.56 -20.98
CA LYS A 105 3.95 10.99 -21.01
C LYS A 105 5.14 11.32 -20.12
N LEU A 106 6.03 12.19 -20.61
CA LEU A 106 7.07 12.79 -19.77
C LEU A 106 6.38 13.73 -18.76
N ARG A 107 6.55 13.44 -17.47
CA ARG A 107 6.04 14.24 -16.37
C ARG A 107 7.07 15.25 -15.87
N LYS A 108 8.33 14.85 -15.81
CA LYS A 108 9.43 15.67 -15.30
C LYS A 108 10.73 15.31 -16.00
N ARG A 109 11.52 16.33 -16.32
CA ARG A 109 12.92 16.21 -16.73
C ARG A 109 13.79 17.17 -15.92
N LEU A 110 14.94 16.70 -15.45
CA LEU A 110 15.96 17.50 -14.78
C LEU A 110 17.11 17.75 -15.76
N TYR A 111 17.50 19.01 -15.92
CA TYR A 111 18.68 19.40 -16.68
C TYR A 111 19.85 19.66 -15.74
N TRP A 112 21.05 19.32 -16.19
CA TRP A 112 22.30 19.73 -15.55
C TRP A 112 22.67 21.10 -16.15
N GLY A 113 22.87 22.09 -15.29
CA GLY A 113 23.40 23.40 -15.67
C GLY A 113 24.91 23.44 -15.54
#